data_AF-A0A2K8UJC4-F1
#
_entry.id   AF-A0A2K8UJC4-F1
#
_cell.length_a   1.000
_cell.length_b   1.000
_cell.length_c   1.000
_cell.angle_alpha   90.00
_cell.angle_beta   90.00
_cell.angle_gamma   90.00
#
_symmetry.space_group_name_H-M   'P 1'
#
loop_
_entity.id
_entity.type
_entity.pdbx_description
1 polymer ?
#
loop_
_entity_poly.entity_id
_entity_poly.type
_entity_poly.pdbx_seq_one_letter_code
_entity_poly.pdbx_strand_id
1 'polypeptide(L)'
;MYTVKFYKGDYIDRQREANRDQAVAYVEHHFNSSASAQADYAVVVVGSNASQTSRNWGRWYAKEVATHFGTRIGGDQGLLVGGWNGRGDANVKYTSMPAVLLEPLFASNPQRADIIRSDSGQAALARLLYESIQRCFPAGGLIAFSVGHKYKRSRPNDRGAALAGGGWEADYAEKVLEQTAALLQTSARGDEAAVGRKLRVMQGDLVLFETAVDEDVTLVWSSERNLLSIPD
;
A
#
# COMPACT_ATOMS: atom_id res chain seq x y z
N MET A 1 -17.39 6.96 5.72
CA MET A 1 -16.31 7.69 6.44
C MET A 1 -15.29 6.68 6.94
N TYR A 2 -13.99 6.95 6.75
CA TYR A 2 -12.92 6.09 7.28
C TYR A 2 -12.46 6.58 8.65
N THR A 3 -12.21 5.65 9.55
CA THR A 3 -11.39 5.86 10.75
C THR A 3 -10.18 4.95 10.67
N VAL A 4 -9.09 5.33 11.34
CA VAL A 4 -7.82 4.58 11.30
C VAL A 4 -7.31 4.42 12.72
N LYS A 5 -6.83 3.21 13.03
CA LYS A 5 -6.17 2.92 14.30
C LYS A 5 -4.92 2.09 14.06
N PHE A 6 -3.82 2.49 14.70
CA PHE A 6 -2.57 1.74 14.74
C PHE A 6 -2.57 0.78 15.92
N TYR A 7 -2.42 -0.51 15.64
CA TYR A 7 -2.36 -1.57 16.64
C TYR A 7 -0.91 -1.92 16.96
N LYS A 8 -0.61 -2.04 18.26
CA LYS A 8 0.72 -2.30 18.81
C LYS A 8 0.69 -3.57 19.66
N GLY A 9 1.84 -4.14 19.99
CA GLY A 9 1.93 -5.43 20.69
C GLY A 9 2.45 -6.55 19.80
N ASP A 10 2.35 -7.80 20.25
CA ASP A 10 2.71 -8.92 19.39
C ASP A 10 1.63 -9.15 18.33
N TYR A 11 1.96 -9.78 17.20
CA TYR A 11 1.06 -9.84 16.04
C TYR A 11 -0.33 -10.38 16.37
N ILE A 12 -0.41 -11.41 17.21
CA ILE A 12 -1.69 -11.98 17.61
C ILE A 12 -2.53 -11.01 18.46
N ASP A 13 -1.89 -10.16 19.26
CA ASP A 13 -2.60 -9.17 20.09
C ASP A 13 -3.21 -8.08 19.22
N ARG A 14 -2.45 -7.58 18.24
CA ARG A 14 -2.92 -6.58 17.28
C ARG A 14 -4.15 -7.05 16.53
N GLN A 15 -4.11 -8.30 16.04
CA GLN A 15 -5.22 -8.90 15.31
C GLN A 15 -6.44 -9.09 16.23
N ARG A 16 -6.25 -9.55 17.47
CA ARG A 16 -7.34 -9.69 18.46
C ARG A 16 -7.99 -8.35 18.80
N GLU A 17 -7.19 -7.30 18.96
CA GLU A 17 -7.69 -5.96 19.22
C GLU A 17 -8.44 -5.39 18.01
N ALA A 18 -7.91 -5.56 16.79
CA ALA A 18 -8.61 -5.17 15.57
C ALA A 18 -9.94 -5.91 15.39
N ASN A 19 -10.00 -7.19 15.76
CA ASN A 19 -11.25 -7.97 15.76
C ASN A 19 -12.25 -7.43 16.78
N ARG A 20 -11.79 -7.10 17.99
CA ARG A 20 -12.63 -6.53 19.05
C ARG A 20 -13.22 -5.19 18.63
N ASP A 21 -12.43 -4.36 17.96
CA ASP A 21 -12.86 -3.06 17.45
C ASP A 21 -13.66 -3.18 16.14
N GLN A 22 -13.87 -4.40 15.63
CA GLN A 22 -14.62 -4.68 14.41
C GLN A 22 -14.13 -3.90 13.20
N ALA A 23 -12.80 -3.82 13.03
CA ALA A 23 -12.20 -3.22 11.85
C ALA A 23 -12.74 -3.88 10.57
N VAL A 24 -12.95 -3.09 9.52
CA VAL A 24 -13.45 -3.59 8.22
C VAL A 24 -12.31 -4.15 7.36
N ALA A 25 -11.08 -3.72 7.63
CA ALA A 25 -9.88 -4.16 6.93
C ALA A 25 -8.66 -4.11 7.87
N TYR A 26 -7.71 -5.00 7.64
CA TYR A 26 -6.43 -5.04 8.37
C TYR A 26 -5.26 -4.98 7.40
N VAL A 27 -4.32 -4.06 7.65
CA VAL A 27 -3.09 -3.91 6.87
C VAL A 27 -1.90 -4.09 7.80
N GLU A 28 -1.10 -5.10 7.52
CA GLU A 28 0.26 -5.24 8.03
C GLU A 28 1.23 -4.71 6.96
N HIS A 29 2.07 -3.73 7.29
CA HIS A 29 3.03 -3.19 6.33
C HIS A 29 4.46 -3.64 6.65
N HIS A 30 5.10 -4.27 5.68
CA HIS A 30 6.51 -4.64 5.66
C HIS A 30 7.19 -4.06 4.40
N PHE A 31 8.51 -4.21 4.31
CA PHE A 31 9.23 -4.19 3.05
C PHE A 31 9.94 -5.53 2.87
N ASN A 32 10.10 -5.96 1.63
CA ASN A 32 10.79 -7.20 1.36
C ASN A 32 12.30 -7.05 1.63
N SER A 33 12.98 -8.16 1.85
CA SER A 33 14.43 -8.20 1.96
C SER A 33 14.94 -9.56 1.52
N SER A 34 16.13 -9.59 0.95
CA SER A 34 16.79 -10.79 0.44
C SER A 34 18.30 -10.64 0.57
N ALA A 35 18.99 -11.78 0.63
CA ALA A 35 20.44 -11.82 0.50
C ALA A 35 20.92 -11.29 -0.87
N SER A 36 20.05 -11.30 -1.89
CA SER A 36 20.36 -10.68 -3.18
C SER A 36 19.95 -9.20 -3.18
N ALA A 37 20.93 -8.33 -3.47
CA ALA A 37 20.69 -6.90 -3.70
C ALA A 37 19.96 -6.60 -5.03
N GLN A 38 19.73 -7.61 -5.87
CA GLN A 38 19.01 -7.53 -7.14
C GLN A 38 17.58 -8.07 -7.05
N ALA A 39 17.16 -8.55 -5.87
CA ALA A 39 15.79 -8.97 -5.67
C ALA A 39 14.85 -7.78 -5.88
N ASP A 40 13.83 -7.98 -6.70
CA ASP A 40 12.98 -6.91 -7.18
C ASP A 40 11.65 -7.44 -7.70
N TYR A 41 10.63 -7.36 -6.85
CA TYR A 41 9.23 -7.58 -7.16
C TYR A 41 8.34 -6.99 -6.07
N ALA A 42 7.09 -6.69 -6.41
CA ALA A 42 6.04 -6.37 -5.46
C ALA A 42 5.20 -7.62 -5.17
N VAL A 43 4.86 -7.84 -3.90
CA VAL A 43 3.99 -8.96 -3.50
C VAL A 43 3.17 -8.60 -2.26
N VAL A 44 2.01 -9.24 -2.12
CA VAL A 44 1.19 -9.20 -0.92
C VAL A 44 1.06 -10.61 -0.38
N VAL A 45 1.29 -10.76 0.92
CA VAL A 45 1.03 -11.99 1.66
C VAL A 45 -0.38 -11.95 2.25
N VAL A 46 -1.12 -13.04 2.16
CA VAL A 46 -2.42 -13.21 2.82
C VAL A 46 -2.43 -14.47 3.67
N GLY A 47 -3.29 -14.52 4.68
CA GLY A 47 -3.43 -15.69 5.54
C GLY A 47 -3.86 -16.94 4.77
N SER A 48 -3.52 -18.11 5.28
CA SER A 48 -4.02 -19.40 4.76
C SER A 48 -5.55 -19.47 4.69
N ASN A 49 -6.24 -18.76 5.58
CA ASN A 49 -7.69 -18.61 5.64
C ASN A 49 -8.23 -17.38 4.89
N ALA A 50 -7.44 -16.75 4.02
CA ALA A 50 -7.82 -15.49 3.37
C ALA A 50 -9.08 -15.61 2.51
N SER A 51 -10.00 -14.66 2.73
CA SER A 51 -11.20 -14.47 1.91
C SER A 51 -10.86 -14.07 0.48
N GLN A 52 -11.83 -14.18 -0.43
CA GLN A 52 -11.64 -13.71 -1.81
C GLN A 52 -11.37 -12.20 -1.87
N THR A 53 -11.95 -11.41 -0.95
CA THR A 53 -11.67 -9.97 -0.83
C THR A 53 -10.19 -9.72 -0.55
N SER A 54 -9.59 -10.40 0.44
CA SER A 54 -8.15 -10.28 0.73
C SER A 54 -7.29 -10.64 -0.48
N ARG A 55 -7.64 -11.73 -1.17
CA ARG A 55 -6.89 -12.20 -2.34
C ARG A 55 -6.95 -11.19 -3.49
N ASN A 56 -8.15 -10.70 -3.82
CA ASN A 56 -8.34 -9.71 -4.88
C ASN A 56 -7.66 -8.38 -4.53
N TRP A 57 -7.79 -7.93 -3.29
CA TRP A 57 -7.14 -6.73 -2.79
C TRP A 57 -5.62 -6.83 -2.92
N GLY A 58 -5.04 -7.93 -2.45
CA GLY A 58 -3.59 -8.16 -2.53
C GLY A 58 -3.06 -8.20 -3.97
N ARG A 59 -3.75 -8.90 -4.87
CA ARG A 59 -3.40 -8.96 -6.29
C ARG A 59 -3.42 -7.58 -6.94
N TRP A 60 -4.47 -6.79 -6.67
CA TRP A 60 -4.60 -5.44 -7.20
C TRP A 60 -3.46 -4.56 -6.71
N TYR A 61 -3.25 -4.50 -5.38
CA TYR A 61 -2.22 -3.65 -4.79
C TYR A 61 -0.81 -4.01 -5.31
N ALA A 62 -0.44 -5.30 -5.32
CA ALA A 62 0.87 -5.73 -5.82
C ALA A 62 1.07 -5.37 -7.30
N LYS A 63 0.03 -5.50 -8.14
CA LYS A 63 0.08 -5.15 -9.56
C LYS A 63 0.28 -3.64 -9.76
N GLU A 64 -0.45 -2.81 -9.03
CA GLU A 64 -0.34 -1.36 -9.16
C GLU A 64 1.01 -0.84 -8.66
N VAL A 65 1.53 -1.38 -7.55
CA VAL A 65 2.89 -1.09 -7.09
C VAL A 65 3.92 -1.51 -8.14
N ALA A 66 3.81 -2.73 -8.68
CA ALA A 66 4.73 -3.21 -9.70
C ALA A 66 4.73 -2.33 -10.95
N THR A 67 3.54 -1.91 -11.39
CA THR A 67 3.36 -1.03 -12.55
C THR A 67 3.95 0.34 -12.28
N HIS A 68 3.63 0.95 -11.13
CA HIS A 68 4.05 2.31 -10.78
C HIS A 68 5.57 2.43 -10.64
N PHE A 69 6.23 1.46 -9.99
CA PHE A 69 7.67 1.52 -9.72
C PHE A 69 8.52 0.72 -10.73
N GLY A 70 7.89 0.14 -11.76
CA GLY A 70 8.57 -0.69 -12.75
C GLY A 70 9.28 -1.89 -12.12
N THR A 71 8.61 -2.57 -11.17
CA THR A 71 9.11 -3.83 -10.58
C THR A 71 8.37 -5.02 -11.20
N ARG A 72 8.85 -6.24 -10.92
CA ARG A 72 8.12 -7.46 -11.31
C ARG A 72 6.95 -7.70 -10.35
N ILE A 73 5.95 -8.43 -10.82
CA ILE A 73 4.90 -8.97 -9.96
C ILE A 73 5.42 -10.28 -9.35
N GLY A 74 5.46 -10.37 -8.02
CA GLY A 74 5.92 -11.56 -7.29
C GLY A 74 4.80 -12.56 -6.99
N GLY A 75 5.16 -13.74 -6.49
CA GLY A 75 4.19 -14.78 -6.11
C GLY A 75 3.34 -15.28 -7.29
N ASP A 76 2.18 -15.84 -6.97
CA ASP A 76 1.14 -16.11 -7.97
C ASP A 76 0.42 -14.79 -8.23
N GLN A 77 0.65 -14.13 -9.36
CA GLN A 77 0.06 -12.84 -9.75
C GLN A 77 -0.05 -11.80 -8.62
N GLY A 78 1.04 -11.58 -7.87
CA GLY A 78 1.13 -10.58 -6.82
C GLY A 78 0.78 -11.10 -5.43
N LEU A 79 0.43 -12.39 -5.31
CA LEU A 79 -0.06 -12.98 -4.07
C LEU A 79 0.81 -14.14 -3.59
N LEU A 80 1.12 -14.13 -2.29
CA LEU A 80 1.62 -15.28 -1.55
C LEU A 80 0.59 -15.66 -0.49
N VAL A 81 0.15 -16.92 -0.51
CA VAL A 81 -0.75 -17.44 0.51
C VAL A 81 0.10 -18.08 1.59
N GLY A 82 -0.09 -17.66 2.84
CA GLY A 82 0.51 -18.26 4.02
C GLY A 82 0.08 -19.72 4.22
N GLY A 83 0.58 -20.35 5.28
CA GLY A 83 0.24 -21.74 5.65
C GLY A 83 1.39 -22.42 6.39
N TRP A 84 1.38 -23.75 6.42
CA TRP A 84 2.51 -24.51 6.94
C TRP A 84 3.79 -24.17 6.15
N ASN A 85 4.82 -23.68 6.85
CA ASN A 85 6.05 -23.10 6.26
C ASN A 85 5.83 -21.88 5.34
N GLY A 86 4.62 -21.31 5.30
CA GLY A 86 4.30 -20.12 4.51
C GLY A 86 4.77 -18.84 5.20
N ARG A 87 5.44 -17.97 4.44
CA ARG A 87 5.87 -16.65 4.90
C ARG A 87 4.66 -15.82 5.36
N GLY A 88 4.76 -15.16 6.51
CA GLY A 88 3.82 -14.13 6.97
C GLY A 88 2.42 -14.59 7.40
N ASP A 89 2.13 -15.90 7.44
CA ASP A 89 0.79 -16.42 7.81
C ASP A 89 0.32 -15.91 9.19
N ALA A 90 1.19 -16.00 10.20
CA ALA A 90 0.86 -15.60 11.58
C ALA A 90 0.63 -14.09 11.76
N ASN A 91 1.07 -13.26 10.81
CA ASN A 91 0.88 -11.81 10.87
C ASN A 91 -0.59 -11.41 10.60
N VAL A 92 -1.34 -12.24 9.87
CA VAL A 92 -2.66 -11.85 9.34
C VAL A 92 -3.76 -12.90 9.52
N LYS A 93 -3.43 -14.19 9.79
CA LYS A 93 -4.45 -15.26 9.80
C LYS A 93 -5.47 -15.20 10.94
N TYR A 94 -5.18 -14.48 12.02
CA TYR A 94 -6.05 -14.40 13.19
C TYR A 94 -7.01 -13.22 13.13
N THR A 95 -7.09 -12.51 12.00
CA THR A 95 -8.09 -11.47 11.76
C THR A 95 -9.45 -12.09 11.42
N SER A 96 -10.52 -11.39 11.81
CA SER A 96 -11.91 -11.72 11.45
C SER A 96 -12.39 -10.93 10.23
N MET A 97 -11.62 -9.93 9.79
CA MET A 97 -11.87 -9.11 8.61
C MET A 97 -10.84 -9.41 7.51
N PRO A 98 -11.10 -8.99 6.25
CA PRO A 98 -10.10 -9.06 5.20
C PRO A 98 -8.78 -8.39 5.61
N ALA A 99 -7.70 -9.15 5.48
CA ALA A 99 -6.36 -8.73 5.84
C ALA A 99 -5.36 -8.92 4.70
N VAL A 100 -4.35 -8.04 4.65
CA VAL A 100 -3.20 -8.11 3.74
C VAL A 100 -1.92 -7.77 4.48
N LEU A 101 -0.83 -8.45 4.15
CA LEU A 101 0.53 -8.07 4.53
C LEU A 101 1.28 -7.60 3.29
N LEU A 102 1.69 -6.33 3.28
CA LEU A 102 2.29 -5.68 2.14
C LEU A 102 3.81 -5.88 2.14
N GLU A 103 4.37 -6.29 1.00
CA GLU A 103 5.82 -6.29 0.75
C GLU A 103 6.11 -5.63 -0.61
N PRO A 104 5.91 -4.30 -0.73
CA PRO A 104 5.81 -3.63 -2.02
C PRO A 104 7.16 -3.45 -2.72
N LEU A 105 8.25 -3.31 -1.96
CA LEU A 105 9.61 -3.02 -2.44
C LEU A 105 10.65 -3.72 -1.56
N PHE A 106 11.88 -3.86 -2.07
CA PHE A 106 12.98 -4.52 -1.35
C PHE A 106 13.88 -3.51 -0.62
N ALA A 107 13.93 -3.59 0.71
CA ALA A 107 14.87 -2.83 1.55
C ALA A 107 16.34 -3.15 1.23
N SER A 108 16.63 -4.39 0.83
CA SER A 108 17.99 -4.84 0.47
C SER A 108 18.45 -4.40 -0.92
N ASN A 109 17.54 -3.94 -1.79
CA ASN A 109 17.88 -3.48 -3.14
C ASN A 109 18.16 -1.96 -3.10
N PRO A 110 19.36 -1.48 -3.46
CA PRO A 110 19.72 -0.07 -3.35
C PRO A 110 18.75 0.89 -4.04
N GLN A 111 18.35 0.59 -5.28
CA GLN A 111 17.44 1.45 -6.05
C GLN A 111 16.06 1.52 -5.40
N ARG A 112 15.59 0.40 -4.86
CA ARG A 112 14.28 0.35 -4.18
C ARG A 112 14.36 0.98 -2.79
N ALA A 113 15.48 0.84 -2.10
CA ALA A 113 15.73 1.51 -0.83
C ALA A 113 15.77 3.04 -0.97
N ASP A 114 16.32 3.58 -2.07
CA ASP A 114 16.23 5.01 -2.37
C ASP A 114 14.78 5.48 -2.51
N ILE A 115 13.94 4.71 -3.21
CA ILE A 115 12.50 4.99 -3.32
C ILE A 115 11.83 4.95 -1.95
N ILE A 116 12.08 3.91 -1.15
CA ILE A 116 11.50 3.76 0.21
C ILE A 116 11.88 4.96 1.10
N ARG A 117 13.12 5.45 0.99
CA ARG A 117 13.59 6.61 1.76
C ARG A 117 13.01 7.93 1.29
N SER A 118 12.73 8.07 0.00
CA SER A 118 12.25 9.32 -0.59
C SER A 118 10.84 9.67 -0.15
N ASP A 119 10.57 10.96 0.02
CA ASP A 119 9.23 11.45 0.34
C ASP A 119 8.23 11.14 -0.79
N SER A 120 8.66 11.25 -2.05
CA SER A 120 7.83 10.93 -3.22
C SER A 120 7.49 9.44 -3.30
N GLY A 121 8.44 8.55 -3.01
CA GLY A 121 8.20 7.11 -2.96
C GLY A 121 7.24 6.72 -1.83
N GLN A 122 7.40 7.32 -0.64
CA GLN A 122 6.47 7.11 0.47
C GLN A 122 5.06 7.60 0.14
N ALA A 123 4.94 8.79 -0.47
CA ALA A 123 3.65 9.35 -0.89
C ALA A 123 2.97 8.49 -1.96
N ALA A 124 3.73 7.99 -2.93
CA ALA A 124 3.21 7.09 -3.95
C ALA A 124 2.71 5.76 -3.36
N LEU A 125 3.49 5.12 -2.48
CA LEU A 125 3.07 3.90 -1.79
C LEU A 125 1.82 4.14 -0.94
N ALA A 126 1.77 5.28 -0.23
CA ALA A 126 0.65 5.65 0.61
C ALA A 126 -0.63 5.88 -0.20
N ARG A 127 -0.50 6.51 -1.38
CA ARG A 127 -1.59 6.76 -2.33
C ARG A 127 -2.13 5.45 -2.91
N LEU A 128 -1.25 4.55 -3.36
CA LEU A 128 -1.66 3.24 -3.88
C LEU A 128 -2.39 2.40 -2.82
N LEU A 129 -1.93 2.47 -1.56
CA LEU A 129 -2.61 1.79 -0.46
C LEU A 129 -3.99 2.41 -0.20
N TYR A 130 -4.07 3.74 -0.14
CA TYR A 130 -5.33 4.47 -0.02
C TYR A 130 -6.34 4.08 -1.11
N GLU A 131 -5.94 4.10 -2.38
CA GLU A 131 -6.81 3.73 -3.51
C GLU A 131 -7.26 2.26 -3.43
N SER A 132 -6.35 1.36 -3.03
CA SER A 132 -6.69 -0.06 -2.84
C SER A 132 -7.75 -0.27 -1.75
N ILE A 133 -7.66 0.51 -0.66
CA ILE A 133 -8.61 0.48 0.45
C ILE A 133 -9.96 1.01 -0.02
N GLN A 134 -9.97 2.15 -0.71
CA GLN A 134 -11.22 2.72 -1.24
C GLN A 134 -11.94 1.77 -2.20
N ARG A 135 -11.18 1.13 -3.08
CA ARG A 135 -11.72 0.15 -4.03
C ARG A 135 -12.37 -1.05 -3.32
N CYS A 136 -11.74 -1.56 -2.26
CA CYS A 136 -12.17 -2.80 -1.61
C CYS A 136 -13.19 -2.57 -0.48
N PHE A 137 -13.22 -1.38 0.11
CA PHE A 137 -14.06 -1.03 1.26
C PHE A 137 -14.78 0.30 1.06
N PRO A 138 -15.54 0.49 -0.04
CA PRO A 138 -16.08 1.79 -0.45
C PRO A 138 -17.04 2.41 0.58
N ALA A 139 -17.68 1.59 1.43
CA ALA A 139 -18.55 2.06 2.51
C ALA A 139 -17.79 2.78 3.64
N GLY A 140 -16.46 2.68 3.67
CA GLY A 140 -15.66 3.15 4.80
C GLY A 140 -15.66 2.17 5.97
N GLY A 141 -15.37 2.69 7.16
CA GLY A 141 -15.22 1.92 8.39
C GLY A 141 -13.84 2.07 9.01
N LEU A 142 -13.60 1.31 10.08
CA LEU A 142 -12.33 1.31 10.78
C LEU A 142 -11.29 0.48 10.00
N ILE A 143 -10.21 1.12 9.59
CA ILE A 143 -9.04 0.47 9.00
C ILE A 143 -7.99 0.25 10.09
N ALA A 144 -7.64 -1.02 10.30
CA ALA A 144 -6.63 -1.43 11.26
C ALA A 144 -5.24 -1.45 10.61
N PHE A 145 -4.34 -0.60 11.09
CA PHE A 145 -2.96 -0.56 10.65
C PHE A 145 -2.03 -1.21 11.66
N SER A 146 -1.06 -1.96 11.14
CA SER A 146 -0.01 -2.60 11.91
C SER A 146 1.32 -2.43 11.19
N VAL A 147 2.30 -1.90 11.92
CA VAL A 147 3.67 -1.71 11.42
C VAL A 147 4.45 -2.99 11.65
N GLY A 148 4.87 -3.65 10.58
CA GLY A 148 5.73 -4.83 10.64
C GLY A 148 6.99 -4.54 11.43
N HIS A 149 7.44 -5.50 12.24
CA HIS A 149 8.65 -5.41 13.05
C HIS A 149 8.71 -4.32 14.15
N LYS A 150 7.86 -3.30 14.17
CA LYS A 150 7.86 -2.26 15.22
C LYS A 150 6.84 -2.56 16.31
N TYR A 151 7.01 -2.05 17.52
CA TYR A 151 6.01 -2.11 18.62
C TYR A 151 5.66 -3.48 19.20
N LYS A 152 6.45 -4.53 18.91
CA LYS A 152 6.27 -5.84 19.57
C LYS A 152 6.65 -5.74 21.04
N ARG A 153 5.85 -6.33 21.93
CA ARG A 153 6.18 -6.42 23.36
C ARG A 153 7.29 -7.43 23.60
N SER A 154 7.23 -8.56 22.89
CA SER A 154 8.24 -9.62 22.95
C SER A 154 9.60 -9.20 22.36
N ARG A 155 9.61 -8.21 21.45
CA ARG A 155 10.81 -7.73 20.75
C ARG A 155 10.75 -6.20 20.52
N PRO A 156 10.93 -5.38 21.58
CA PRO A 156 10.74 -3.93 21.50
C PRO A 156 11.73 -3.22 20.55
N ASN A 157 12.89 -3.83 20.33
CA ASN A 157 13.95 -3.31 19.47
C ASN A 157 13.94 -3.90 18.05
N ASP A 158 12.97 -4.75 17.71
CA ASP A 158 12.79 -5.22 16.33
C ASP A 158 12.51 -4.01 15.42
N ARG A 159 13.17 -3.98 14.26
CA ARG A 159 13.03 -2.93 13.24
C ARG A 159 13.02 -3.50 11.82
N GLY A 160 13.01 -4.83 11.69
CA GLY A 160 13.02 -5.51 10.41
C GLY A 160 14.38 -5.41 9.72
N ALA A 161 14.37 -5.43 8.39
CA ALA A 161 15.58 -5.33 7.61
C ALA A 161 16.16 -3.89 7.64
N ALA A 162 17.49 -3.80 7.67
CA ALA A 162 18.19 -2.56 7.36
C ALA A 162 18.02 -2.25 5.86
N LEU A 163 17.79 -0.98 5.52
CA LEU A 163 17.76 -0.54 4.14
C LEU A 163 19.19 -0.38 3.60
N ALA A 164 19.40 -0.77 2.35
CA ALA A 164 20.62 -0.44 1.61
C ALA A 164 20.76 1.09 1.52
N GLY A 165 21.78 1.67 2.15
CA GLY A 165 21.96 3.13 2.26
C GLY A 165 21.46 3.76 3.57
N GLY A 166 20.99 2.95 4.52
CA GLY A 166 20.68 3.38 5.90
C GLY A 166 19.20 3.50 6.23
N GLY A 167 18.91 3.43 7.53
CA GLY A 167 17.56 3.35 8.10
C GLY A 167 17.02 1.92 8.16
N TRP A 168 15.80 1.78 8.68
CA TRP A 168 15.17 0.49 8.93
C TRP A 168 13.79 0.37 8.30
N GLU A 169 13.46 -0.82 7.82
CA GLU A 169 12.19 -1.16 7.18
C GLU A 169 11.00 -0.63 7.96
N ALA A 170 10.96 -0.91 9.27
CA ALA A 170 9.79 -0.61 10.08
C ALA A 170 9.53 0.89 10.24
N ASP A 171 10.57 1.73 10.18
CA ASP A 171 10.42 3.18 10.30
C ASP A 171 9.82 3.79 9.03
N TYR A 172 10.17 3.27 7.86
CA TYR A 172 9.58 3.72 6.60
C TYR A 172 8.18 3.12 6.36
N ALA A 173 7.93 1.89 6.83
CA ALA A 173 6.60 1.29 6.77
C ALA A 173 5.59 2.10 7.60
N GLU A 174 6.01 2.58 8.78
CA GLU A 174 5.20 3.50 9.59
C GLU A 174 4.89 4.79 8.84
N LYS A 175 5.89 5.45 8.25
CA LYS A 175 5.67 6.70 7.48
C LYS A 175 4.66 6.53 6.36
N VAL A 176 4.75 5.42 5.60
CA VAL A 176 3.76 5.11 4.55
C VAL A 176 2.36 4.97 5.14
N LEU A 177 2.21 4.22 6.24
CA LEU A 177 0.93 4.03 6.90
C LEU A 177 0.37 5.34 7.50
N GLU A 178 1.21 6.21 8.05
CA GLU A 178 0.82 7.53 8.56
C GLU A 178 0.29 8.42 7.44
N GLN A 179 0.96 8.43 6.28
CA GLN A 179 0.51 9.16 5.10
C GLN A 179 -0.81 8.58 4.55
N THR A 180 -0.94 7.25 4.48
CA THR A 180 -2.22 6.61 4.10
C THR A 180 -3.34 6.97 5.09
N ALA A 181 -3.04 6.99 6.40
CA ALA A 181 -4.02 7.36 7.42
C ALA A 181 -4.51 8.80 7.22
N ALA A 182 -3.59 9.73 6.94
CA ALA A 182 -3.93 11.12 6.64
C ALA A 182 -4.82 11.23 5.41
N LEU A 183 -4.53 10.50 4.34
CA LEU A 183 -5.38 10.46 3.13
C LEU A 183 -6.80 9.96 3.46
N LEU A 184 -6.92 8.80 4.12
CA LEU A 184 -8.21 8.21 4.50
C LEU A 184 -9.06 9.13 5.37
N GLN A 185 -8.43 9.82 6.32
CA GLN A 185 -9.12 10.70 7.28
C GLN A 185 -9.44 12.09 6.69
N THR A 186 -8.65 12.58 5.73
CA THR A 186 -8.91 13.87 5.07
C THR A 186 -10.04 13.76 4.06
N SER A 187 -10.05 12.71 3.24
CA SER A 187 -11.17 12.43 2.30
C SER A 187 -12.49 12.16 3.03
N ALA A 188 -12.45 11.80 4.31
CA ALA A 188 -13.62 11.61 5.14
C ALA A 188 -14.22 12.90 5.73
N ARG A 189 -13.50 14.04 5.70
CA ARG A 189 -13.95 15.32 6.29
C ARG A 189 -14.85 16.17 5.40
N GLY A 190 -15.25 15.68 4.23
CA GLY A 190 -16.40 16.23 3.50
C GLY A 190 -16.16 17.54 2.76
N ASP A 191 -15.01 17.72 2.11
CA ASP A 191 -14.74 18.88 1.22
C ASP A 191 -14.20 18.49 -0.18
N GLU A 192 -14.36 17.23 -0.59
CA GLU A 192 -14.33 16.90 -2.02
C GLU A 192 -15.68 16.29 -2.39
N ALA A 193 -16.71 17.14 -2.46
CA ALA A 193 -17.75 16.93 -3.44
C ALA A 193 -17.04 16.75 -4.78
N ALA A 194 -16.89 15.50 -5.24
CA ALA A 194 -16.50 15.10 -6.59
C ALA A 194 -15.78 16.23 -7.36
N VAL A 195 -14.60 16.65 -6.91
CA VAL A 195 -13.77 17.51 -7.75
C VAL A 195 -13.19 16.52 -8.74
N GLY A 196 -13.88 16.36 -9.86
CA GLY A 196 -13.47 15.46 -10.94
C GLY A 196 -11.97 15.58 -11.16
N ARG A 197 -11.32 14.45 -11.48
CA ARG A 197 -9.88 14.41 -11.74
C ARG A 197 -9.50 15.58 -12.63
N LYS A 198 -8.45 16.31 -12.29
CA LYS A 198 -8.01 17.44 -13.12
C LYS A 198 -6.91 16.98 -14.07
N LEU A 199 -7.17 17.09 -15.36
CA LEU A 199 -6.15 16.98 -16.39
C LEU A 199 -5.42 18.33 -16.50
N ARG A 200 -4.09 18.33 -16.38
CA ARG A 200 -3.24 19.50 -16.59
C ARG A 200 -2.22 19.24 -17.69
N VAL A 201 -2.11 20.17 -18.65
CA VAL A 201 -1.01 20.21 -19.62
C VAL A 201 -0.03 21.29 -19.17
N MET A 202 1.25 20.93 -19.03
CA MET A 202 2.27 21.81 -18.47
C MET A 202 3.46 22.00 -19.43
N GLN A 203 4.05 23.19 -19.42
CA GLN A 203 5.34 23.49 -20.03
C GLN A 203 6.29 24.04 -18.95
N GLY A 204 7.18 23.18 -18.44
CA GLY A 204 7.91 23.48 -17.21
C GLY A 204 6.91 23.68 -16.06
N ASP A 205 6.97 24.83 -15.39
CA ASP A 205 6.06 25.18 -14.30
C ASP A 205 4.79 25.92 -14.77
N LEU A 206 4.68 26.21 -16.08
CA LEU A 206 3.52 26.91 -16.64
C LEU A 206 2.39 25.93 -16.95
N VAL A 207 1.20 26.19 -16.42
CA VAL A 207 -0.03 25.46 -16.79
C VAL A 207 -0.58 26.03 -18.09
N LEU A 208 -0.57 25.24 -19.15
CA LEU A 208 -1.10 25.60 -20.47
C LEU A 208 -2.61 25.29 -20.59
N PHE A 209 -3.09 24.26 -19.91
CA PHE A 209 -4.48 23.82 -19.96
C PHE A 209 -4.85 23.08 -18.66
N GLU A 210 -6.05 23.31 -18.14
CA GLU A 210 -6.63 22.56 -17.02
C GLU A 210 -8.12 22.28 -17.32
N THR A 211 -8.54 21.02 -17.17
CA THR A 211 -9.96 20.65 -17.21
C THR A 211 -10.28 19.56 -16.19
N ALA A 212 -11.50 19.55 -15.68
CA ALA A 212 -12.03 18.39 -14.95
C ALA A 212 -12.32 17.25 -15.94
N VAL A 213 -12.08 16.02 -15.52
CA VAL A 213 -12.37 14.76 -16.21
C VAL A 213 -12.97 13.76 -15.23
N ASP A 214 -13.82 12.87 -15.73
CA ASP A 214 -14.40 11.79 -14.94
C ASP A 214 -13.36 10.73 -14.55
N GLU A 215 -13.66 9.94 -13.52
CA GLU A 215 -12.71 8.95 -12.97
C GLU A 215 -12.36 7.81 -13.93
N ASP A 216 -13.21 7.56 -14.93
CA ASP A 216 -13.10 6.51 -15.94
C ASP A 216 -12.58 7.01 -17.30
N VAL A 217 -12.27 8.30 -17.44
CA VAL A 217 -11.69 8.86 -18.67
C VAL A 217 -10.34 8.22 -18.99
N THR A 218 -10.21 7.74 -20.23
CA THR A 218 -8.94 7.27 -20.79
C THR A 218 -8.25 8.39 -21.56
N LEU A 219 -7.01 8.70 -21.21
CA LEU A 219 -6.20 9.68 -21.93
C LEU A 219 -5.36 8.99 -22.99
N VAL A 220 -5.41 9.49 -24.23
CA VAL A 220 -4.60 8.98 -25.34
C VAL A 220 -3.70 10.09 -25.85
N TRP A 221 -2.38 9.83 -25.87
CA TRP A 221 -1.39 10.72 -26.47
C TRP A 221 -0.93 10.15 -27.82
N SER A 222 -1.10 10.93 -28.89
CA SER A 222 -0.54 10.64 -30.21
C SER A 222 0.74 11.46 -30.40
N SER A 223 1.89 10.82 -30.23
CA SER A 223 3.20 11.46 -30.44
C SER A 223 3.45 11.89 -31.88
N GLU A 224 2.86 11.19 -32.85
CA GLU A 224 2.99 11.54 -34.28
C GLU A 224 2.24 12.83 -34.63
N ARG A 225 1.14 13.12 -33.93
CA ARG A 225 0.29 14.29 -34.19
C ARG A 225 0.41 15.38 -33.12
N ASN A 226 1.22 15.15 -32.08
CA ASN A 226 1.30 15.97 -30.87
C ASN A 226 -0.08 16.30 -30.29
N LEU A 227 -0.96 15.30 -30.25
CA LEU A 227 -2.36 15.46 -29.84
C LEU A 227 -2.64 14.65 -28.58
N LEU A 228 -3.16 15.31 -27.55
CA LEU A 228 -3.79 14.67 -26.39
C LEU A 228 -5.30 14.63 -26.65
N SER A 229 -5.90 13.44 -26.62
CA SER A 229 -7.34 13.27 -26.81
C SER A 229 -7.98 12.56 -25.61
N ILE A 230 -9.20 12.99 -25.30
CA ILE A 230 -10.17 12.30 -24.45
C ILE A 230 -11.18 11.70 -25.44
N PRO A 231 -11.11 10.40 -25.76
CA PRO A 231 -12.10 9.76 -26.63
C PRO A 231 -13.45 9.73 -25.91
N ASP A 232 -14.53 9.99 -26.66
CA ASP A 232 -15.91 9.80 -26.19
C ASP A 232 -16.21 8.32 -25.84
#